data_AF-A0A1B6NW35-F1
#
_entry.id   AF-A0A1B6NW35-F1
#
_cell.length_a   1.000
_cell.length_b   1.000
_cell.length_c   1.000
_cell.angle_alpha   90.00
_cell.angle_beta   90.00
_cell.angle_gamma   90.00
#
_symmetry.space_group_name_H-M   'P 1'
#
loop_
_entity.id
_entity.type
_entity.pdbx_description
1 polymer ?
#
loop_
_entity_poly.entity_id
_entity_poly.type
_entity_poly.pdbx_seq_one_letter_code
_entity_poly.pdbx_strand_id
1 'polypeptide(L)'
;GLSHAAHGLLYTLIIALFASGYLISTADGRGIDVFNWFSVPAIGELIENQEDIAGETHFYIAWSVIVLAIIHGLAALKHHFFSKDETLKQMLRLR
;
A
#
# COMPACT_ATOMS: atom_id res chain seq x y z
N GLY A 1 -11.36 -12.06 12.97
CA GLY A 1 -10.92 -13.21 12.14
C GLY A 1 -9.68 -12.85 11.34
N LEU A 2 -8.89 -13.85 10.92
CA LEU A 2 -7.62 -13.68 10.19
C LEU A 2 -7.75 -12.76 8.96
N SER A 3 -8.88 -12.82 8.26
CA SER A 3 -9.21 -11.91 7.14
C SER A 3 -9.22 -10.44 7.55
N HIS A 4 -9.86 -10.06 8.66
CA HIS A 4 -9.87 -8.67 9.13
C HIS A 4 -8.47 -8.17 9.51
N ALA A 5 -7.63 -9.04 10.08
CA ALA A 5 -6.24 -8.69 10.38
C ALA A 5 -5.43 -8.46 9.09
N ALA A 6 -5.61 -9.31 8.07
CA ALA A 6 -4.96 -9.15 6.78
C ALA A 6 -5.37 -7.83 6.08
N HIS A 7 -6.67 -7.49 6.09
CA HIS A 7 -7.15 -6.22 5.55
C HIS A 7 -6.59 -5.02 6.33
N GLY A 8 -6.62 -5.08 7.67
CA GLY A 8 -6.06 -4.03 8.52
C GLY A 8 -4.57 -3.81 8.25
N LEU A 9 -3.79 -4.89 8.11
CA LEU A 9 -2.38 -4.81 7.75
C LEU A 9 -2.16 -4.17 6.38
N LEU A 10 -2.91 -4.59 5.36
CA LEU A 10 -2.83 -4.00 4.02
C LEU A 10 -3.14 -2.50 4.04
N TYR A 11 -4.16 -2.07 4.78
CA TYR A 11 -4.49 -0.64 4.89
C TYR A 11 -3.37 0.16 5.56
N THR A 12 -2.81 -0.35 6.65
CA THR A 12 -1.66 0.29 7.32
C THR A 12 -0.47 0.40 6.38
N LEU A 13 -0.13 -0.66 5.65
CA LEU A 13 0.97 -0.66 4.71
C LEU A 13 0.75 0.31 3.55
N ILE A 14 -0.47 0.43 3.01
CA ILE A 14 -0.79 1.39 1.96
C ILE A 14 -0.62 2.84 2.46
N ILE A 15 -1.09 3.14 3.68
CA ILE A 15 -0.89 4.47 4.27
C ILE A 15 0.60 4.77 4.45
N ALA A 16 1.37 3.80 4.96
CA ALA A 16 2.81 3.93 5.13
C ALA A 16 3.56 4.04 3.80
N LEU A 17 3.07 3.40 2.73
CA LEU A 17 3.61 3.50 1.38
C LEU A 17 3.44 4.92 0.83
N PHE A 18 2.25 5.51 0.99
CA PHE A 18 2.02 6.91 0.60
C PHE A 18 2.85 7.89 1.41
N ALA A 19 2.93 7.69 2.73
CA ALA A 19 3.73 8.56 3.61
C ALA A 19 5.21 8.51 3.24
N SER A 20 5.79 7.31 3.07
CA SER A 20 7.19 7.16 2.66
C SER A 20 7.44 7.72 1.26
N GLY A 21 6.53 7.50 0.30
CA GLY A 21 6.65 8.08 -1.05
C GLY A 21 6.64 9.61 -1.05
N TYR A 22 5.79 10.22 -0.21
CA TYR A 22 5.77 11.65 -0.02
C TYR A 22 7.08 12.18 0.61
N LEU A 23 7.62 11.47 1.60
CA LEU A 23 8.88 11.81 2.25
C LEU A 23 10.10 11.74 1.30
N ILE A 24 10.07 10.84 0.31
CA ILE A 24 11.10 10.83 -0.76
C ILE A 24 11.02 12.12 -1.57
N SER A 25 9.86 12.44 -2.14
CA SER A 25 9.69 13.61 -3.02
C SER A 25 10.00 14.93 -2.31
N THR A 26 9.59 15.05 -1.05
CA THR A 26 9.77 16.29 -0.29
C THR A 26 11.21 16.52 0.17
N ALA A 27 12.05 15.47 0.27
CA ALA A 27 13.48 15.65 0.57
C ALA A 27 14.16 16.53 -0.51
N ASP A 28 13.74 16.37 -1.77
CA ASP A 28 14.20 17.20 -2.91
C ASP A 28 13.51 18.57 -3.01
N GLY A 29 12.64 18.93 -2.07
CA GLY A 29 11.79 20.11 -2.18
C GLY A 29 10.75 20.02 -3.30
N ARG A 30 10.47 18.81 -3.82
CA ARG A 30 9.51 18.60 -4.90
C ARG A 30 8.12 18.27 -4.36
N GLY A 31 7.14 19.11 -4.71
CA GLY A 31 5.73 18.81 -4.46
C GLY A 31 5.22 17.67 -5.35
N ILE A 32 4.08 17.10 -4.98
CA ILE A 32 3.41 16.04 -5.75
C ILE A 32 2.14 16.58 -6.39
N ASP A 33 2.06 16.50 -7.72
CA ASP A 33 0.85 16.86 -8.46
C ASP A 33 -0.17 15.73 -8.43
N VAL A 34 -1.38 16.03 -7.96
CA VAL A 34 -2.49 15.09 -7.92
C VAL A 34 -3.35 15.30 -9.15
N PHE A 35 -3.09 14.50 -10.19
CA PHE A 35 -3.81 14.53 -11.48
C PHE A 35 -3.87 15.92 -12.15
N ASN A 36 -2.93 16.82 -11.86
CA ASN A 36 -2.94 18.24 -12.25
C ASN A 36 -4.14 19.05 -11.70
N TRP A 37 -4.87 18.55 -10.71
CA TRP A 37 -5.96 19.29 -10.07
C TRP A 37 -5.45 20.24 -8.98
N PHE A 38 -4.46 19.77 -8.22
CA PHE A 38 -3.75 20.53 -7.20
C PHE A 38 -2.40 19.87 -6.92
N SER A 39 -1.51 20.62 -6.26
CA SER A 39 -0.20 20.13 -5.82
C SER A 39 -0.18 20.02 -4.30
N VAL A 40 0.31 18.89 -3.79
CA VAL A 40 0.69 18.77 -2.38
C VAL A 40 2.09 19.35 -2.24
N PRO A 41 2.29 20.44 -1.47
CA PRO A 41 3.58 21.12 -1.39
C PRO A 41 4.63 20.23 -0.75
N ALA A 42 5.91 20.46 -1.09
CA ALA A 42 7.01 19.90 -0.32
C ALA A 42 7.10 20.62 1.04
N ILE A 43 7.42 19.84 2.07
CA ILE A 43 7.76 20.29 3.42
C ILE A 43 9.28 20.28 3.68
N GLY A 44 10.08 19.99 2.66
CA GLY A 44 11.53 19.84 2.77
C GLY A 44 11.94 18.54 3.46
N GLU A 45 13.21 18.48 3.85
CA GLU A 45 13.78 17.43 4.68
C GLU A 45 13.45 17.69 6.16
N LEU A 46 12.92 16.67 6.85
CA LEU A 46 12.54 16.71 8.27
C LEU A 46 13.58 16.07 9.19
N ILE A 47 14.37 15.13 8.65
CA ILE A 47 15.39 14.37 9.35
C ILE A 47 16.61 14.20 8.44
N GLU A 48 17.80 14.03 9.02
CA GLU A 48 19.01 13.74 8.23
C GLU A 48 18.86 12.43 7.44
N ASN A 49 19.30 12.46 6.18
CA ASN A 49 19.27 11.32 5.26
C ASN A 49 17.85 10.82 4.96
N GLN A 50 16.87 11.74 4.90
CA GLN A 50 15.47 11.39 4.74
C GLN A 50 15.20 10.62 3.44
N GLU A 51 15.80 11.05 2.32
CA GLU A 51 15.57 10.43 1.00
C GLU A 51 15.91 8.95 1.02
N ASP A 52 17.09 8.59 1.53
CA ASP A 52 17.57 7.22 1.65
C ASP A 52 16.69 6.39 2.60
N ILE A 53 16.41 6.92 3.80
CA ILE A 53 15.61 6.20 4.81
C ILE A 53 14.18 5.98 4.31
N ALA A 54 13.57 7.01 3.73
CA ALA A 54 12.23 6.93 3.16
C ALA A 54 12.20 6.03 1.92
N GLY A 55 13.24 6.07 1.09
CA GLY A 55 13.43 5.22 -0.09
C GLY A 55 13.51 3.74 0.27
N GLU A 56 14.38 3.37 1.22
CA GLU A 56 14.51 2.00 1.70
C GLU A 56 13.21 1.51 2.38
N THR A 57 12.60 2.37 3.21
CA THR A 57 11.31 2.09 3.85
C THR A 57 10.22 1.85 2.80
N HIS A 58 10.13 2.71 1.78
CA HIS A 58 9.16 2.58 0.70
C HIS A 58 9.37 1.30 -0.09
N PHE A 59 10.62 0.93 -0.38
CA PHE A 59 10.96 -0.31 -1.08
C PHE A 59 10.45 -1.54 -0.34
N TYR A 60 10.72 -1.67 0.96
CA TYR A 60 10.28 -2.82 1.75
C TYR A 60 8.76 -2.86 1.94
N ILE A 61 8.12 -1.71 2.15
CA ILE A 61 6.66 -1.63 2.24
C ILE A 61 6.02 -2.03 0.90
N ALA A 62 6.53 -1.53 -0.22
CA ALA A 62 6.01 -1.86 -1.55
C ALA A 62 6.05 -3.36 -1.82
N TRP A 63 7.20 -4.00 -1.54
CA TRP A 63 7.33 -5.46 -1.66
C TRP A 63 6.40 -6.21 -0.70
N SER A 64 6.24 -5.73 0.52
CA SER A 64 5.32 -6.32 1.49
C SER A 64 3.87 -6.27 0.99
N VAL A 65 3.43 -5.13 0.44
CA VAL A 65 2.10 -4.97 -0.16
C VAL A 65 1.92 -5.93 -1.33
N ILE A 66 2.89 -6.02 -2.25
CA ILE A 66 2.84 -6.93 -3.40
C ILE A 66 2.67 -8.37 -2.95
N VAL A 67 3.54 -8.84 -2.04
CA VAL A 67 3.51 -10.23 -1.56
C VAL A 67 2.20 -10.54 -0.84
N LEU A 68 1.73 -9.64 0.05
CA LEU A 68 0.48 -9.84 0.76
C LEU A 68 -0.74 -9.81 -0.16
N ALA A 69 -0.77 -8.92 -1.16
CA ALA A 69 -1.85 -8.87 -2.15
C ALA A 69 -1.92 -10.17 -2.96
N ILE A 70 -0.76 -10.72 -3.37
CA ILE A 70 -0.68 -12.02 -4.06
C ILE A 70 -1.22 -13.13 -3.15
N ILE A 71 -0.74 -13.21 -1.90
CA ILE A 71 -1.19 -14.23 -0.95
C ILE A 71 -2.70 -14.12 -0.69
N HIS A 72 -3.21 -12.90 -0.51
CA HIS A 72 -4.62 -12.63 -0.29
C HIS A 72 -5.47 -13.05 -1.50
N GLY A 73 -5.06 -12.70 -2.71
CA GLY A 73 -5.74 -13.10 -3.94
C GLY A 73 -5.72 -14.62 -4.16
N LEU A 74 -4.56 -15.27 -3.94
CA LEU A 74 -4.44 -16.72 -4.01
C LEU A 74 -5.30 -17.42 -2.96
N ALA A 75 -5.41 -16.88 -1.74
CA ALA A 75 -6.31 -17.40 -0.73
C ALA A 75 -7.77 -17.32 -1.21
N ALA A 76 -8.20 -16.19 -1.75
CA ALA A 76 -9.56 -16.04 -2.30
C ALA A 76 -9.83 -17.04 -3.45
N LEU A 77 -8.87 -17.25 -4.35
CA LEU A 77 -8.97 -18.26 -5.42
C LEU A 77 -9.03 -19.68 -4.85
N LYS A 78 -8.19 -20.01 -3.87
CA LYS A 78 -8.22 -21.31 -3.19
C LYS A 78 -9.58 -21.56 -2.54
N HIS A 79 -10.10 -20.57 -1.82
CA HIS A 79 -11.42 -20.61 -1.21
C HIS A 79 -12.52 -20.84 -2.26
N HIS A 80 -12.44 -20.15 -3.39
CA HIS A 80 -13.40 -20.31 -4.47
C HIS A 80 -13.37 -21.70 -5.12
N PHE A 81 -12.20 -22.18 -5.53
CA PHE A 81 -12.09 -23.42 -6.31
C PHE A 81 -12.11 -24.70 -5.46
N PHE A 82 -11.54 -24.67 -4.26
CA PHE A 82 -11.40 -25.86 -3.40
C PHE A 82 -12.42 -25.85 -2.27
N SER A 83 -12.55 -24.73 -1.55
CA SER A 83 -13.52 -24.62 -0.44
C SER A 83 -14.94 -24.39 -0.94
N LYS A 84 -15.11 -23.97 -2.21
CA LYS A 84 -16.40 -23.67 -2.85
C LYS A 84 -17.26 -22.70 -2.03
N ASP A 85 -16.61 -21.76 -1.36
CA ASP A 85 -17.30 -20.70 -0.63
C ASP A 85 -17.43 -19.42 -1.47
N GLU A 86 -18.23 -18.49 -0.96
CA GLU A 86 -18.60 -17.27 -1.66
C GLU A 86 -17.60 -16.13 -1.46
N THR A 87 -16.43 -16.36 -0.84
CA THR A 87 -15.46 -15.30 -0.48
C THR A 87 -15.06 -14.46 -1.68
N LEU A 88 -14.66 -15.09 -2.79
CA LEU A 88 -14.24 -14.38 -4.00
C LEU A 88 -15.40 -13.59 -4.63
N LYS A 89 -16.61 -14.16 -4.66
CA LYS A 89 -17.79 -13.48 -5.18
C LYS A 89 -18.16 -12.26 -4.32
N GLN A 90 -18.00 -12.36 -3.00
CA GLN A 90 -18.21 -11.25 -2.08
C GLN A 90 -17.20 -10.11 -2.33
N MET A 91 -15.93 -10.43 -2.61
CA MET A 91 -14.92 -9.45 -3.00
C MET A 91 -15.29 -8.75 -4.32
N LEU A 92 -15.76 -9.51 -5.31
CA LEU A 92 -16.16 -9.01 -6.63
C LEU A 92 -17.56 -8.38 -6.65
N ARG A 93 -18.28 -8.41 -5.53
CA ARG A 93 -19.70 -7.99 -5.43
C ARG A 93 -20.61 -8.70 -6.44
N LEU A 94 -20.31 -9.95 -6.75
CA LEU A 94 -21.16 -10.83 -7.56
C LEU A 94 -22.14 -11.53 -6.62
N ARG A 95 -23.43 -11.57 -7.02
CA ARG A 95 -24.47 -12.34 -6.32
C ARG A 95 -24.64 -13.70 -6.99
#